data_AF-A0A7U7QNI5-F1
#
_entry.id   AF-A0A7U7QNI5-F1
#
_cell.length_a   1.000
_cell.length_b   1.000
_cell.length_c   1.000
_cell.angle_alpha   90.00
_cell.angle_beta   90.00
_cell.angle_gamma   90.00
#
_symmetry.space_group_name_H-M   'P 1'
#
loop_
_entity.id
_entity.type
_entity.pdbx_description
1 polymer ?
#
loop_
_entity_poly.entity_id
_entity_poly.type
_entity_poly.pdbx_seq_one_letter_code
_entity_poly.pdbx_strand_id
1 'polypeptide(L)'
;QAPEWSNWFSFANAIDEIELACEQWRNQTDDVIQFRQRIAELEAKLETADKLQDSAFRDGLKAGFSYGQTDDQSGFTQCMSAYSPHAGIKVKG
;
A
#
# COMPACT_ATOMS: atom_id res chain seq x y z
N GLN A 1 17.31 16.47 -64.11
CA GLN A 1 16.48 15.70 -63.16
C GLN A 1 16.66 16.35 -61.79
N ALA A 2 15.58 16.63 -61.06
CA ALA A 2 15.68 17.26 -59.75
C ALA A 2 16.34 16.29 -58.74
N PRO A 3 17.12 16.77 -57.75
CA PRO A 3 17.76 15.91 -56.76
C PRO A 3 16.72 15.13 -55.94
N GLU A 4 17.04 13.89 -55.55
CA GLU A 4 16.10 13.02 -54.80
C GLU A 4 15.62 13.62 -53.46
N TRP A 5 16.42 14.50 -52.86
CA TRP A 5 16.07 15.21 -51.62
C TRP A 5 15.07 16.36 -51.85
N SER A 6 14.69 16.67 -53.08
CA SER A 6 13.80 17.80 -53.42
C SER A 6 12.31 17.45 -53.36
N ASN A 7 11.93 16.30 -52.78
CA ASN A 7 10.53 15.89 -52.71
C ASN A 7 9.83 16.50 -51.49
N TRP A 8 9.16 17.64 -51.68
CA TRP A 8 8.37 18.30 -50.63
C TRP A 8 7.39 17.35 -49.91
N PHE A 9 6.81 16.39 -50.64
CA PHE A 9 5.90 15.39 -50.08
C PHE A 9 6.59 14.43 -49.09
N SER A 10 7.89 14.13 -49.25
CA SER A 10 8.61 13.28 -48.28
C SER A 10 8.89 14.01 -46.97
N PHE A 11 9.06 15.34 -47.01
CA PHE A 11 9.23 16.13 -45.80
C PHE A 11 7.93 16.28 -45.01
N ALA A 12 6.80 16.49 -45.70
CA ALA A 12 5.48 16.53 -45.05
C ALA A 12 5.17 15.22 -44.32
N ASN A 13 5.35 14.08 -44.98
CA ASN A 13 5.14 12.77 -44.34
C ASN A 13 6.07 12.54 -43.14
N ALA A 14 7.34 12.97 -43.22
CA ALA A 14 8.28 12.86 -42.11
C ALA A 14 7.89 13.75 -40.92
N ILE A 15 7.30 14.92 -41.17
CA ILE A 15 6.79 15.80 -40.10
C ILE A 15 5.58 15.14 -39.42
N ASP A 16 4.63 14.61 -40.19
CA ASP A 16 3.43 13.94 -39.64
C ASP A 16 3.83 12.74 -38.76
N GLU A 17 4.82 11.95 -39.18
CA GLU A 17 5.34 10.82 -38.39
C GLU A 17 6.00 11.27 -37.08
N ILE A 18 6.75 12.38 -37.10
CA ILE A 18 7.38 12.95 -35.91
C ILE A 18 6.32 13.49 -34.94
N GLU A 19 5.28 14.14 -35.44
CA GLU A 19 4.18 14.65 -34.62
C GLU A 19 3.44 13.51 -33.93
N LEU A 20 3.11 12.44 -34.68
CA LEU A 20 2.50 11.24 -34.12
C LEU A 20 3.37 10.60 -33.04
N ALA A 21 4.67 10.46 -33.29
CA ALA A 21 5.60 9.94 -32.28
C ALA A 21 5.61 10.83 -31.02
N CYS A 22 5.69 12.15 -31.17
CA CYS A 22 5.66 13.08 -30.05
C CYS A 22 4.37 12.97 -29.22
N GLU A 23 3.22 12.83 -29.87
CA GLU A 23 1.94 12.64 -29.20
C GLU A 23 1.90 11.32 -28.43
N GLN A 24 2.35 10.23 -29.04
CA GLN A 24 2.45 8.92 -28.38
C GLN A 24 3.36 8.97 -27.15
N TRP A 25 4.53 9.61 -27.27
CA TRP A 25 5.46 9.80 -26.16
C TRP A 25 4.86 10.62 -25.02
N ARG A 26 4.10 11.67 -25.35
CA ARG A 26 3.40 12.50 -24.37
C ARG A 26 2.36 11.68 -23.61
N ASN A 27 1.51 10.94 -24.33
CA ASN A 27 0.47 10.11 -23.73
C ASN A 27 1.07 9.04 -22.81
N GLN A 28 2.14 8.36 -23.24
CA GLN A 28 2.86 7.40 -22.39
C GLN A 28 3.44 8.04 -21.13
N THR A 29 3.91 9.28 -21.23
CA THR A 29 4.47 10.02 -20.08
C THR A 29 3.37 10.40 -19.09
N ASP A 30 2.21 10.84 -19.57
CA ASP A 30 1.06 11.18 -18.73
C ASP A 30 0.54 9.95 -17.97
N ASP A 31 0.46 8.79 -18.61
CA ASP A 31 0.09 7.52 -17.96
C ASP A 31 1.04 7.17 -16.81
N VAL A 32 2.36 7.31 -17.02
CA VAL A 32 3.37 7.06 -15.99
C VAL A 32 3.20 8.01 -14.79
N ILE A 33 2.88 9.28 -15.04
CA ILE A 33 2.62 10.25 -13.97
C ILE A 33 1.37 9.84 -13.16
N GLN A 34 0.29 9.47 -13.85
CA GLN A 34 -0.94 9.02 -13.19
C GLN A 34 -0.73 7.75 -12.37
N PHE A 35 0.02 6.77 -12.90
CA PHE A 35 0.34 5.55 -12.14
C PHE A 35 1.17 5.85 -10.90
N ARG A 36 2.14 6.75 -10.98
CA ARG A 36 2.94 7.16 -9.80
C ARG A 36 2.06 7.81 -8.72
N GLN A 37 1.14 8.69 -9.10
CA GLN A 37 0.20 9.30 -8.16
C GLN A 37 -0.70 8.23 -7.51
N ARG A 38 -1.21 7.30 -8.30
CA ARG A 38 -2.08 6.22 -7.79
C ARG A 38 -1.33 5.26 -6.87
N ILE A 39 -0.07 4.93 -7.16
CA ILE A 39 0.77 4.11 -6.28
C ILE A 39 0.95 4.81 -4.93
N ALA A 40 1.34 6.09 -4.92
CA ALA A 40 1.52 6.84 -3.68
C ALA A 40 0.23 6.93 -2.85
N GLU A 41 -0.93 7.12 -3.49
CA GLU A 41 -2.22 7.10 -2.81
C GLU A 41 -2.52 5.73 -2.18
N LEU A 42 -2.23 4.64 -2.90
CA LEU A 42 -2.45 3.28 -2.40
C LEU A 42 -1.51 2.91 -1.26
N GLU A 43 -0.24 3.30 -1.33
CA GLU A 43 0.74 3.11 -0.26
C GLU A 43 0.30 3.83 1.03
N ALA A 44 -0.17 5.08 0.92
CA ALA A 44 -0.69 5.84 2.07
C ALA A 44 -1.95 5.20 2.68
N LYS A 45 -2.85 4.66 1.85
CA LYS A 45 -4.03 3.92 2.32
C LYS A 45 -3.65 2.64 3.04
N LEU A 46 -2.65 1.91 2.53
CA LEU A 46 -2.17 0.69 3.14
C LEU A 46 -1.57 0.96 4.52
N GLU A 47 -0.71 1.99 4.64
CA GLU A 47 -0.13 2.39 5.93
C GLU A 47 -1.21 2.80 6.95
N THR A 48 -2.24 3.53 6.49
CA THR A 48 -3.35 3.93 7.35
C THR A 48 -4.18 2.73 7.81
N ALA A 49 -4.46 1.80 6.91
CA ALA A 49 -5.20 0.58 7.23
C ALA A 49 -4.46 -0.29 8.24
N ASP A 50 -3.14 -0.45 8.10
CA ASP A 50 -2.29 -1.21 9.03
C ASP A 50 -2.35 -0.61 10.44
N LYS A 51 -2.18 0.71 10.56
CA LYS A 51 -2.30 1.43 11.84
C LYS A 51 -3.69 1.28 12.47
N LEU A 52 -4.75 1.40 11.66
CA LEU A 52 -6.13 1.23 12.14
C LEU A 52 -6.36 -0.20 12.64
N GLN A 53 -5.85 -1.21 11.93
CA GLN A 53 -5.96 -2.61 12.34
C GLN A 53 -5.23 -2.88 13.67
N ASP A 54 -3.98 -2.41 13.81
CA ASP A 54 -3.22 -2.57 15.06
C ASP A 54 -3.93 -1.87 16.23
N SER A 55 -4.42 -0.65 16.01
CA SER A 55 -5.17 0.09 17.03
C SER A 55 -6.46 -0.61 17.45
N ALA A 56 -7.27 -1.08 16.50
CA ALA A 56 -8.50 -1.82 16.77
C ALA A 56 -8.24 -3.14 17.51
N PHE A 57 -7.16 -3.85 17.15
CA PHE A 57 -6.74 -5.07 17.84
C PHE A 57 -6.37 -4.78 19.31
N ARG A 58 -5.55 -3.75 19.54
CA ARG A 58 -5.14 -3.34 20.90
C ARG A 58 -6.31 -2.87 21.75
N ASP A 59 -7.20 -2.07 21.17
CA ASP A 59 -8.39 -1.57 21.87
C ASP A 59 -9.34 -2.72 22.21
N GLY A 60 -9.52 -3.68 21.30
CA GLY A 60 -10.28 -4.90 21.57
C GLY A 60 -9.69 -5.73 22.70
N LEU A 61 -8.37 -5.95 22.69
CA LEU A 61 -7.67 -6.65 23.78
C LEU A 61 -7.84 -5.92 25.13
N LYS A 62 -7.68 -4.59 25.14
CA LYS A 62 -7.85 -3.78 26.34
C LYS A 62 -9.27 -3.89 26.89
N ALA A 63 -10.27 -3.76 26.02
CA ALA A 63 -11.67 -3.87 26.40
C ALA A 63 -11.99 -5.27 26.97
N GLY A 64 -11.53 -6.34 26.32
CA GLY A 64 -11.72 -7.71 26.81
C GLY A 64 -11.04 -7.97 28.15
N PHE A 65 -9.82 -7.45 28.34
CA PHE A 65 -9.08 -7.56 29.61
C PHE A 65 -9.75 -6.80 30.75
N SER A 66 -10.27 -5.59 30.48
CA SER A 66 -11.06 -4.83 31.45
C SER A 66 -12.37 -5.54 31.78
N TYR A 67 -13.07 -6.08 30.80
CA TYR A 67 -14.32 -6.83 31.00
C TYR A 67 -14.11 -8.05 31.91
N GLY A 68 -13.06 -8.84 31.65
CA GLY A 68 -12.72 -10.00 32.49
C GLY A 68 -12.42 -9.60 33.94
N GLN A 69 -11.75 -8.47 34.17
CA GLN A 69 -11.52 -7.98 35.54
C GLN A 69 -12.80 -7.54 36.25
N THR A 70 -13.74 -6.91 35.52
CA THR A 70 -14.96 -6.35 36.12
C THR A 70 -16.09 -7.35 36.27
N ASP A 71 -16.19 -8.34 35.38
CA ASP A 71 -17.30 -9.28 35.29
C ASP A 71 -16.99 -10.63 35.98
N ASP A 72 -15.79 -11.19 35.75
CA ASP A 72 -15.32 -12.42 36.41
C ASP A 72 -13.87 -12.28 36.88
N GLN A 73 -13.70 -11.46 37.93
CA GLN A 73 -12.40 -11.21 38.56
C GLN A 73 -11.72 -12.51 39.02
N SER A 74 -12.50 -13.51 39.43
CA SER A 74 -12.01 -14.77 39.94
C SER A 74 -11.40 -15.66 38.85
N GLY A 75 -12.14 -15.85 37.75
CA GLY A 75 -11.66 -16.57 36.56
C GLY A 75 -10.52 -15.82 35.88
N PHE A 76 -10.58 -14.49 35.83
CA PHE A 76 -9.48 -13.65 35.36
C PHE A 76 -8.20 -13.87 36.18
N THR A 77 -8.30 -13.87 37.51
CA THR A 77 -7.16 -14.12 38.41
C THR A 77 -6.61 -15.53 38.25
N GLN A 78 -7.47 -16.55 38.09
CA GLN A 78 -7.05 -17.92 37.81
C GLN A 78 -6.28 -18.00 36.47
N CYS A 79 -6.82 -17.41 35.41
CA CYS A 79 -6.15 -17.34 34.10
C CYS A 79 -4.77 -16.68 34.21
N MET A 80 -4.66 -15.53 34.87
CA MET A 80 -3.37 -14.85 35.06
C MET A 80 -2.39 -15.67 35.91
N SER A 81 -2.90 -16.38 36.93
CA SER A 81 -2.07 -17.26 37.77
C SER A 81 -1.45 -18.41 36.99
N ALA A 82 -2.15 -18.94 35.98
CA ALA A 82 -1.65 -20.01 35.12
C ALA A 82 -0.47 -19.55 34.24
N TYR A 83 -0.41 -18.27 33.87
CA TYR A 83 0.71 -17.69 33.12
C TYR A 83 1.83 -17.12 34.02
N SER A 84 1.70 -17.22 35.34
CA SER A 84 2.74 -16.77 36.26
C SER A 84 4.01 -17.62 36.10
N PRO A 85 5.22 -17.03 36.16
CA PRO A 85 6.47 -17.79 36.23
C PRO A 85 6.51 -18.81 37.39
N HIS A 86 5.67 -18.59 38.41
CA HIS A 86 5.51 -19.47 39.57
C HIS A 86 4.53 -20.64 39.31
N ALA A 87 3.84 -20.66 38.16
CA ALA A 87 2.89 -21.71 37.78
C ALA A 87 3.56 -23.03 37.38
N GLY A 88 4.90 -23.10 37.41
CA GLY A 88 5.65 -24.31 37.09
C GLY A 88 5.62 -24.71 35.60
N ILE A 89 5.12 -23.83 34.71
CA ILE A 89 5.13 -24.05 33.27
C ILE A 89 6.58 -23.92 32.78
N LYS A 90 7.25 -25.06 32.60
CA LYS A 90 8.58 -25.13 31.99
C LYS A 90 8.47 -24.78 30.51
N VAL A 91 8.86 -23.56 30.13
CA VAL A 91 9.18 -23.24 28.74
C VAL A 91 10.41 -24.08 28.39
N LYS A 92 10.26 -25.08 27.51
CA LYS A 92 11.41 -25.80 26.96
C LYS A 92 12.16 -24.81 26.05
N GLY A 93 13.32 -24.37 26.52
CA GLY A 93 14.30 -23.64 25.70
C GLY A 93 14.91 -24.53 24.63
#